data_AF-A0A2H6MYG9-F1
#
_entry.id   AF-A0A2H6MYG9-F1
#
_cell.length_a   1.000
_cell.length_b   1.000
_cell.length_c   1.000
_cell.angle_alpha   90.00
_cell.angle_beta   90.00
_cell.angle_gamma   90.00
#
_symmetry.space_group_name_H-M   'P 1'
#
loop_
_entity.id
_entity.type
_entity.pdbx_description
1 polymer ?
#
loop_
_entity_poly.entity_id
_entity_poly.type
_entity_poly.pdbx_seq_one_letter_code
_entity_poly.pdbx_strand_id
1 'polypeptide(L)'
;MYTCSHCGKKVRAEKRACFKKLPRILSFNTMRYTFNMVTMMKEKVNTHFSFPLRLDMTPYTEDFLMRKNDRKEGFKDNGSSSKETKSYEYDLIGVTVHTGTADGGHYYSFIRDIVNPHAYKNNKWYLFNDAEVKPFDSAQLASECFGGEMTVSCNIFNTI
;
A
#
# COMPACT_ATOMS: atom_id res chain seq x y z
N MET A 1 9.89 22.89 13.49
CA MET A 1 10.94 23.83 13.02
C MET A 1 12.28 23.11 13.13
N TYR A 2 13.08 23.10 12.07
CA TYR A 2 14.40 22.48 12.08
C TYR A 2 15.44 23.51 12.50
N THR A 3 16.38 23.14 13.35
CA THR A 3 17.49 24.03 13.74
C THR A 3 18.63 23.85 12.74
N CYS A 4 18.88 24.88 11.94
CA CYS A 4 19.93 24.87 10.94
C CYS A 4 21.30 25.06 11.62
N SER A 5 22.19 24.07 11.51
CA SER A 5 23.52 24.07 12.14
C SER A 5 24.44 25.18 11.63
N HIS A 6 24.28 25.60 10.37
CA HIS A 6 25.09 26.67 9.77
C HIS A 6 24.67 28.07 10.21
N CYS A 7 23.38 28.28 10.48
CA CYS A 7 22.81 29.60 10.70
C CYS A 7 22.29 29.82 12.13
N GLY A 8 22.27 28.77 12.97
CA GLY A 8 21.85 28.82 14.38
C GLY A 8 20.38 29.17 14.61
N LYS A 9 19.58 29.24 13.55
CA LYS A 9 18.19 29.71 13.58
C LYS A 9 17.22 28.57 13.28
N LYS A 10 16.00 28.69 13.83
CA LYS A 10 14.90 27.81 13.49
C LYS A 10 14.38 28.17 12.11
N VAL A 11 14.47 27.24 11.17
CA VAL A 11 14.03 27.41 9.79
C VAL A 11 12.91 26.42 9.45
N ARG A 12 12.16 26.74 8.39
CA ARG A 12 11.25 25.79 7.75
C ARG A 12 12.10 24.85 6.90
N ALA A 13 11.97 23.55 7.16
CA ALA A 13 12.66 22.51 6.40
C ALA A 13 11.63 21.53 5.85
N GLU A 14 11.92 20.97 4.68
CA GLU A 14 11.17 19.88 4.08
C GLU A 14 11.93 18.58 4.33
N LYS A 15 11.25 17.57 4.90
CA LYS A 15 11.80 16.22 5.07
C LYS A 15 11.14 15.31 4.06
N ARG A 16 11.94 14.63 3.23
CA ARG A 16 11.47 13.59 2.32
C ARG A 16 12.02 12.23 2.74
N ALA A 17 11.23 11.19 2.56
CA ALA A 17 11.66 9.80 2.69
C ALA A 17 11.54 9.14 1.31
N CYS A 18 12.51 8.29 0.97
CA CYS A 18 12.54 7.57 -0.30
C CYS A 18 13.17 6.18 -0.11
N PHE A 19 12.90 5.28 -1.06
CA PHE A 19 13.46 3.94 -1.03
C PHE A 19 14.81 3.91 -1.75
N LYS A 20 15.88 3.60 -1.01
CA LYS A 20 17.20 3.31 -1.59
C LYS A 20 17.26 1.92 -2.22
N LYS A 21 16.63 0.93 -1.56
CA LYS A 21 16.50 -0.44 -2.04
C LYS A 21 15.13 -0.96 -1.65
N LEU A 22 14.38 -1.47 -2.62
CA LEU A 22 13.08 -2.08 -2.39
C LEU A 22 13.22 -3.57 -2.02
N PRO A 23 12.43 -4.09 -1.07
CA PRO A 23 12.44 -5.49 -0.69
C PRO A 23 11.73 -6.36 -1.75
N ARG A 24 12.00 -7.68 -1.76
CA ARG A 24 11.28 -8.59 -2.67
C ARG A 24 9.79 -8.70 -2.35
N ILE A 25 9.43 -8.64 -1.06
CA ILE A 25 8.06 -8.63 -0.58
C ILE A 25 7.82 -7.29 0.10
N LEU A 26 6.78 -6.57 -0.35
CA LEU A 26 6.37 -5.30 0.20
C LEU A 26 5.02 -5.47 0.89
N SER A 27 4.92 -5.06 2.15
CA SER A 27 3.69 -5.11 2.94
C SER A 27 3.27 -3.70 3.33
N PHE A 28 1.99 -3.39 3.10
CA PHE A 28 1.39 -2.12 3.45
C PHE A 28 0.38 -2.33 4.58
N ASN A 29 0.53 -1.55 5.66
CA ASN A 29 -0.48 -1.45 6.70
C ASN A 29 -1.26 -0.14 6.48
N THR A 30 -2.58 -0.23 6.36
CA THR A 30 -3.51 0.87 6.08
C THR A 30 -3.78 1.77 7.30
N MET A 31 -3.23 1.42 8.49
CA MET A 31 -3.34 2.18 9.74
C MET A 31 -4.77 2.66 10.07
N ARG A 32 -5.77 1.79 9.92
CA ARG A 32 -7.20 2.14 10.07
C ARG A 32 -7.73 2.27 11.48
N TYR A 33 -6.87 2.49 12.47
CA TYR A 33 -7.30 2.67 13.86
C TYR A 33 -6.90 4.06 14.32
N THR A 34 -7.90 4.85 14.70
CA THR A 34 -7.71 6.19 15.25
C THR A 34 -8.27 6.25 16.66
N PHE A 35 -7.80 7.21 17.45
CA PHE A 35 -8.36 7.50 18.75
C PHE A 35 -9.14 8.80 18.65
N ASN A 36 -10.45 8.72 18.91
CA ASN A 36 -11.31 9.89 18.91
C ASN A 36 -11.19 10.57 20.27
N MET A 37 -10.55 11.74 20.29
CA MET A 37 -10.31 12.52 21.51
C MET A 37 -11.59 13.10 22.13
N VAL A 38 -12.70 13.15 21.38
CA VAL A 38 -13.99 13.65 21.89
C VAL A 38 -14.72 12.54 22.64
N THR A 39 -14.85 11.37 22.02
CA THR A 39 -15.52 10.21 22.63
C THR A 39 -14.62 9.45 23.60
N MET A 40 -13.31 9.71 23.58
CA MET A 40 -12.27 8.97 24.31
C MET A 40 -12.24 7.48 23.96
N MET A 41 -12.62 7.14 22.73
CA MET A 41 -12.71 5.76 22.25
C MET A 41 -11.85 5.52 21.02
N LYS A 42 -11.42 4.26 20.85
CA LYS A 42 -10.74 3.81 19.64
C LYS A 42 -11.79 3.55 18.55
N GLU A 43 -11.52 4.03 17.35
CA GLU A 43 -12.44 3.91 16.21
C GLU A 43 -11.73 3.30 15.01
N LYS A 44 -12.48 2.49 14.24
CA LYS A 44 -12.02 1.93 12.97
C LYS A 44 -12.38 2.90 11.84
N VAL A 45 -11.40 3.26 11.03
CA VAL A 45 -11.55 4.14 9.87
C VAL A 45 -11.97 3.32 8.65
N ASN A 46 -13.27 3.30 8.36
CA ASN A 46 -13.86 2.52 7.24
C ASN A 46 -13.95 3.31 5.93
N THR A 47 -13.23 4.43 5.79
CA THR A 47 -13.25 5.23 4.56
C THR A 47 -12.68 4.45 3.38
N HIS A 48 -13.19 4.77 2.19
CA HIS A 48 -12.76 4.14 0.95
C HIS A 48 -11.25 4.31 0.72
N PHE A 49 -10.56 3.20 0.44
CA PHE A 49 -9.16 3.16 0.03
C PHE A 49 -9.00 2.10 -1.05
N SER A 50 -8.60 2.53 -2.25
CA SER A 50 -8.29 1.63 -3.34
C SER A 50 -6.81 1.27 -3.38
N PHE A 51 -6.51 0.05 -3.82
CA PHE A 51 -5.16 -0.41 -4.10
C PHE A 51 -5.14 -1.15 -5.43
N PRO A 52 -4.04 -1.06 -6.21
CA PRO A 52 -3.95 -1.70 -7.51
C PRO A 52 -3.50 -3.17 -7.39
N LEU A 53 -3.86 -3.99 -8.39
CA LEU A 53 -3.31 -5.35 -8.54
C LEU A 53 -1.83 -5.34 -8.94
N ARG A 54 -1.37 -4.29 -9.62
CA ARG A 54 0.03 -4.07 -9.97
C ARG A 54 0.46 -2.67 -9.55
N LEU A 55 1.55 -2.58 -8.81
CA LEU A 55 2.08 -1.34 -8.25
C LEU A 55 3.48 -1.06 -8.81
N ASP A 56 3.65 0.07 -9.49
CA ASP A 56 4.97 0.57 -9.87
C ASP A 56 5.56 1.42 -8.73
N MET A 57 6.63 0.92 -8.12
CA MET A 57 7.34 1.62 -7.04
C MET A 57 8.47 2.52 -7.55
N THR A 58 8.75 2.54 -8.86
CA THR A 58 9.81 3.35 -9.47
C THR A 58 9.76 4.83 -9.04
N PRO A 59 8.59 5.50 -9.00
CA PRO A 59 8.50 6.92 -8.65
C PRO A 59 8.94 7.26 -7.22
N TYR A 60 8.99 6.26 -6.33
CA TYR A 60 9.30 6.43 -4.90
C TYR A 60 10.75 6.08 -4.56
N THR A 61 11.56 5.73 -5.56
CA THR A 61 12.97 5.37 -5.38
C THR A 61 13.88 6.60 -5.35
N GLU A 62 14.98 6.50 -4.60
CA GLU A 62 16.02 7.52 -4.50
C GLU A 62 16.53 7.94 -5.89
N ASP A 63 16.90 6.96 -6.73
CA ASP A 63 17.42 7.19 -8.08
C ASP A 63 16.47 8.03 -8.95
N PHE A 64 15.16 7.76 -8.88
CA PHE A 64 14.16 8.49 -9.66
C PHE A 64 13.93 9.92 -9.12
N LEU A 65 13.85 10.06 -7.80
CA LEU A 65 13.59 11.35 -7.15
C LEU A 65 14.77 12.31 -7.28
N MET A 66 16.01 11.81 -7.22
CA MET A 66 17.21 12.64 -7.39
C MET A 66 17.37 13.12 -8.84
N ARG A 67 17.20 12.23 -9.83
CA ARG A 67 17.25 12.59 -11.27
C ARG A 67 16.21 13.65 -11.67
N LYS A 68 15.07 13.71 -10.99
CA LYS A 68 14.02 14.71 -11.26
C LYS A 68 14.41 16.10 -10.78
N ASN A 69 15.21 16.21 -9.71
CA ASN A 69 15.69 17.51 -9.22
C ASN A 69 16.78 18.08 -10.14
N ASP A 70 17.72 17.24 -10.60
CA ASP A 70 18.82 17.69 -11.48
C ASP A 70 18.32 18.26 -12.81
N ARG A 71 17.23 17.69 -13.36
CA ARG A 71 16.59 18.19 -14.60
C ARG A 71 15.93 19.56 -14.47
N LYS A 72 15.59 20.00 -13.24
CA LYS A 72 15.05 21.36 -13.02
C LYS A 72 16.15 22.42 -12.95
N GLU A 73 17.41 22.05 -12.75
CA GLU A 73 18.55 22.98 -12.66
C GLU A 73 19.40 23.07 -13.95
N GLY A 74 18.91 22.55 -15.09
CA GLY A 74 19.46 22.87 -16.40
C GLY A 74 20.81 22.23 -16.76
N PHE A 75 21.33 21.30 -15.94
CA PHE A 75 22.56 20.56 -16.28
C PHE A 75 22.23 19.27 -17.05
N LYS A 76 22.50 19.28 -18.37
CA LYS A 76 22.52 18.08 -19.20
C LYS A 76 23.81 17.30 -18.94
N ASP A 77 23.76 16.31 -18.05
CA ASP A 77 24.83 15.32 -17.98
C ASP A 77 24.62 14.24 -19.05
N ASN A 78 25.61 14.14 -19.95
CA ASN A 78 25.73 13.14 -21.02
C ASN A 78 26.37 11.84 -20.46
N GLY A 79 25.89 11.39 -19.31
CA GLY A 79 26.38 10.20 -18.61
C GLY A 79 25.60 8.94 -18.98
N SER A 80 25.91 8.37 -20.15
CA SER A 80 25.58 6.99 -20.54
C SER A 80 26.03 6.02 -19.44
N SER A 81 25.13 5.66 -18.52
CA SER A 81 25.30 4.51 -17.65
C SER A 81 24.15 3.55 -17.93
N SER A 82 24.50 2.44 -18.58
CA SER A 82 23.76 1.19 -18.70
C SER A 82 23.48 0.59 -17.31
N LYS A 83 22.76 1.31 -16.45
CA LYS A 83 22.14 0.71 -15.27
C LYS A 83 20.98 -0.12 -15.81
N GLU A 84 21.10 -1.45 -15.71
CA GLU A 84 20.00 -2.39 -15.89
C GLU A 84 18.70 -1.75 -15.40
N THR A 85 17.70 -1.68 -16.28
CA THR A 85 16.35 -1.19 -15.97
C THR A 85 15.78 -2.12 -14.90
N LYS A 86 16.05 -1.82 -13.63
CA LYS A 86 15.41 -2.48 -12.50
C LYS A 86 13.92 -2.17 -12.59
N SER A 87 13.13 -3.18 -12.93
CA SER A 87 11.68 -3.09 -12.78
C SER A 87 11.37 -3.09 -11.28
N TYR A 88 10.68 -2.05 -10.84
CA TYR A 88 10.16 -1.93 -9.47
C TYR A 88 8.65 -2.19 -9.45
N GLU A 89 8.17 -3.04 -10.35
CA GLU A 89 6.78 -3.49 -10.39
C GLU A 89 6.53 -4.61 -9.38
N TYR A 90 5.43 -4.49 -8.66
CA TYR A 90 4.95 -5.48 -7.69
C TYR A 90 3.57 -5.95 -8.12
N ASP A 91 3.35 -7.27 -8.13
CA ASP A 91 2.02 -7.84 -8.22
C ASP A 91 1.45 -8.05 -6.80
N LEU A 92 0.18 -7.72 -6.60
CA LEU A 92 -0.53 -8.01 -5.37
C LEU A 92 -0.71 -9.52 -5.23
N ILE A 93 -0.23 -10.06 -4.13
CA ILE A 93 -0.26 -11.50 -3.85
C ILE A 93 -1.21 -11.87 -2.71
N GLY A 94 -1.63 -10.89 -1.90
CA GLY A 94 -2.50 -11.16 -0.77
C GLY A 94 -3.07 -9.90 -0.15
N VAL A 95 -4.24 -10.05 0.46
CA VAL A 95 -4.96 -9.01 1.21
C VAL A 95 -5.45 -9.65 2.50
N THR A 96 -5.11 -9.06 3.65
CA THR A 96 -5.71 -9.42 4.94
C THR A 96 -6.82 -8.42 5.24
N VAL A 97 -7.99 -8.90 5.61
CA VAL A 97 -9.17 -8.08 5.86
C VAL A 97 -9.60 -8.23 7.30
N HIS A 98 -9.95 -7.11 7.92
CA HIS A 98 -10.55 -7.08 9.24
C HIS A 98 -12.02 -6.65 9.17
N THR A 99 -12.90 -7.43 9.77
CA THR A 99 -14.31 -7.08 9.96
C THR A 99 -14.60 -6.81 11.42
N GLY A 100 -15.51 -5.90 11.70
CA GLY A 100 -15.82 -5.49 13.07
C GLY A 100 -15.27 -4.10 13.42
N THR A 101 -15.11 -3.87 14.72
CA THR A 101 -14.83 -2.56 15.30
C THR A 101 -13.36 -2.40 15.68
N ALA A 102 -13.01 -1.33 16.38
CA ALA A 102 -11.64 -1.13 16.85
C ALA A 102 -11.21 -2.08 17.98
N ASP A 103 -12.18 -2.68 18.68
CA ASP A 103 -11.99 -3.45 19.90
C ASP A 103 -12.15 -4.96 19.69
N GLY A 104 -12.77 -5.36 18.58
CA GLY A 104 -12.97 -6.76 18.27
C GLY A 104 -13.53 -6.97 16.86
N GLY A 105 -13.31 -8.17 16.34
CA GLY A 105 -13.62 -8.46 14.97
C GLY A 105 -13.09 -9.81 14.51
N HIS A 106 -13.09 -10.00 13.20
CA HIS A 106 -12.64 -11.22 12.55
C HIS A 106 -11.65 -10.91 11.43
N TYR A 107 -10.60 -11.74 11.33
CA TYR A 107 -9.59 -11.63 10.30
C TYR A 107 -9.71 -12.77 9.32
N TYR A 108 -9.70 -12.45 8.03
CA TYR A 108 -9.58 -13.42 6.95
C TYR A 108 -8.68 -12.86 5.85
N SER A 109 -8.35 -13.68 4.85
CA SER A 109 -7.44 -13.23 3.80
C SER A 109 -7.82 -13.72 2.42
N PHE A 110 -7.53 -12.90 1.42
CA PHE A 110 -7.54 -13.28 0.02
C PHE A 110 -6.09 -13.47 -0.43
N ILE A 111 -5.75 -14.64 -0.95
CA ILE A 111 -4.38 -14.95 -1.36
C ILE A 111 -4.40 -15.43 -2.81
N ARG A 112 -3.48 -14.87 -3.61
CA ARG A 112 -3.23 -15.30 -4.99
C ARG A 112 -2.34 -16.53 -4.98
N ASP A 113 -2.67 -17.52 -5.78
CA ASP A 113 -1.77 -18.66 -5.98
C ASP A 113 -0.59 -18.25 -6.88
N ILE A 114 0.56 -18.06 -6.24
CA ILE A 114 1.83 -17.71 -6.88
C ILE A 114 2.76 -18.91 -7.04
N VAL A 115 2.41 -20.08 -6.48
CA VAL A 115 3.26 -21.28 -6.52
C VAL A 115 2.97 -22.08 -7.78
N ASN A 116 1.70 -22.21 -8.16
CA ASN A 116 1.31 -22.93 -9.37
C ASN A 116 1.41 -21.99 -10.60
N PRO A 117 2.30 -22.26 -11.58
CA PRO A 117 2.47 -21.39 -12.74
C PRO A 117 1.20 -21.23 -13.59
N HIS A 118 0.34 -22.25 -13.65
CA HIS A 118 -0.94 -22.16 -14.35
C HIS A 118 -1.94 -21.30 -13.57
N ALA A 119 -1.94 -21.39 -12.24
CA ALA A 119 -2.80 -20.57 -11.40
C ALA A 119 -2.37 -19.09 -11.44
N TYR A 120 -1.06 -18.83 -11.43
CA TYR A 120 -0.50 -17.49 -11.54
C TYR A 120 -0.88 -16.80 -12.85
N LYS A 121 -0.74 -17.51 -13.99
CA LYS A 121 -1.13 -17.01 -15.33
C LYS A 121 -2.63 -16.76 -15.44
N ASN A 122 -3.44 -17.59 -14.80
CA ASN A 122 -4.90 -17.46 -14.78
C ASN A 122 -5.41 -16.55 -13.66
N ASN A 123 -4.52 -15.88 -12.92
CA ASN A 123 -4.85 -15.00 -11.80
C ASN A 123 -5.85 -15.65 -10.82
N LYS A 124 -5.55 -16.87 -10.35
CA LYS A 124 -6.41 -17.58 -9.38
C LYS A 124 -6.20 -17.06 -7.97
N TRP A 125 -7.31 -16.73 -7.31
CA TRP A 125 -7.36 -16.29 -5.93
C TRP A 125 -8.19 -17.23 -5.08
N TYR A 126 -7.90 -17.21 -3.79
CA TYR A 126 -8.59 -18.01 -2.79
C TYR A 126 -8.90 -17.13 -1.57
N LEU A 127 -10.11 -17.28 -1.04
CA LEU A 127 -10.51 -16.80 0.26
C LEU A 127 -10.09 -17.85 1.30
N PHE A 128 -9.34 -17.42 2.29
CA PHE A 128 -8.96 -18.18 3.48
C PHE A 128 -9.68 -17.57 4.68
N ASN A 129 -10.68 -18.29 5.18
CA ASN A 129 -11.50 -17.90 6.32
C ASN A 129 -11.52 -19.05 7.34
N ASP A 130 -10.55 -19.03 8.25
CA ASP A 130 -10.30 -20.08 9.24
C ASP A 130 -10.17 -21.49 8.61
N ALA A 131 -11.15 -22.37 8.89
CA ALA A 131 -11.21 -23.73 8.37
C ALA A 131 -11.71 -23.80 6.92
N GLU A 132 -12.18 -22.70 6.36
CA GLU A 132 -12.76 -22.64 5.03
C GLU A 132 -11.81 -22.02 4.01
N VAL A 133 -11.58 -22.75 2.91
CA VAL A 133 -10.86 -22.24 1.73
C VAL A 133 -11.75 -22.34 0.51
N LYS A 134 -11.99 -21.20 -0.13
CA LYS A 134 -12.87 -21.10 -1.31
C LYS A 134 -12.15 -20.40 -2.47
N PRO A 135 -12.40 -20.80 -3.73
CA PRO A 135 -12.00 -19.97 -4.87
C PRO A 135 -12.62 -18.58 -4.77
N PHE A 136 -11.88 -17.55 -5.17
CA PHE A 136 -12.31 -16.16 -5.14
C PHE A 136 -12.00 -15.48 -6.46
N ASP A 137 -12.89 -14.59 -6.91
CA ASP A 137 -12.68 -13.77 -8.09
C ASP A 137 -12.03 -12.44 -7.70
N SER A 138 -10.82 -12.18 -8.22
CA SER A 138 -10.09 -10.94 -7.98
C SER A 138 -10.86 -9.67 -8.39
N ALA A 139 -11.83 -9.76 -9.30
CA ALA A 139 -12.68 -8.62 -9.67
C ALA A 139 -13.52 -8.11 -8.49
N GLN A 140 -13.77 -8.96 -7.48
CA GLN A 140 -14.53 -8.62 -6.28
C GLN A 140 -13.66 -7.98 -5.18
N LEU A 141 -12.33 -7.87 -5.35
CA LEU A 141 -11.46 -7.22 -4.35
C LEU A 141 -11.88 -5.79 -4.04
N ALA A 142 -12.34 -5.04 -5.05
CA ALA A 142 -12.75 -3.65 -4.87
C ALA A 142 -13.98 -3.55 -3.95
N SER A 143 -15.02 -4.35 -4.20
CA SER A 143 -16.22 -4.36 -3.37
C SER A 143 -15.98 -4.93 -1.97
N GLU A 144 -15.10 -5.92 -1.85
CA GLU A 144 -14.84 -6.60 -0.58
C GLU A 144 -13.81 -5.89 0.31
N CYS A 145 -12.89 -5.10 -0.24
CA CYS A 145 -11.73 -4.63 0.54
C CYS A 145 -11.56 -3.11 0.62
N PHE A 146 -12.17 -2.33 -0.29
CA PHE A 146 -11.88 -0.90 -0.35
C PHE A 146 -12.55 -0.11 0.78
N GLY A 147 -13.66 -0.61 1.33
CA GLY A 147 -14.48 0.11 2.30
C GLY A 147 -15.27 1.26 1.66
N GLY A 148 -15.74 2.19 2.49
CA GLY A 148 -16.71 3.24 2.13
C GLY A 148 -18.12 2.95 2.61
N GLU A 149 -19.04 3.89 2.37
CA GLU A 149 -20.47 3.68 2.63
C GLU A 149 -21.03 2.72 1.57
N MET A 150 -21.47 1.52 1.96
CA MET A 150 -22.24 0.66 1.05
C MET A 150 -23.73 0.96 1.14
N THR A 151 -24.34 1.10 -0.03
CA THR A 151 -25.76 0.82 -0.29
C THR A 151 -26.12 -0.58 0.24
N VAL A 152 -26.76 -0.60 1.41
CA VAL A 152 -27.60 -1.67 2.01
C VAL A 152 -27.77 -2.93 1.13
N SER A 153 -27.27 -4.09 1.56
CA SER A 153 -28.10 -5.02 2.36
C SER A 153 -27.31 -6.05 3.19
N CYS A 154 -26.09 -5.73 3.63
CA CYS A 154 -25.44 -6.51 4.70
C CYS A 154 -24.49 -5.62 5.52
N ASN A 155 -24.70 -5.57 6.85
CA ASN A 155 -23.96 -4.73 7.80
C ASN A 155 -22.51 -5.22 8.06
N ILE A 156 -21.79 -5.68 7.03
CA ILE A 156 -20.44 -6.19 7.19
C ILE A 156 -19.46 -5.16 6.60
N PHE A 157 -18.91 -4.32 7.47
CA PHE A 157 -17.85 -3.38 7.10
C PHE A 157 -16.53 -4.15 6.95
N ASN A 158 -16.26 -4.60 5.73
CA ASN A 158 -14.98 -5.18 5.34
C ASN A 158 -13.99 -4.05 5.07
N THR A 159 -12.87 -4.03 5.78
CA THR A 159 -11.81 -3.06 5.48
C THR A 159 -10.46 -3.63 5.88
N ILE A 160 -9.47 -3.46 5.00
CA ILE A 160 -8.07 -3.86 5.20
C ILE A 160 -7.46 -3.18 6.41
#